data_AF-A0A820XTN4-F1
#
_entry.id   AF-A0A820XTN4-F1
#
_cell.length_a   1.000
_cell.length_b   1.000
_cell.length_c   1.000
_cell.angle_alpha   90.00
_cell.angle_beta   90.00
_cell.angle_gamma   90.00
#
_symmetry.space_group_name_H-M   'P 1'
#
loop_
_entity.id
_entity.type
_entity.pdbx_description
1 polymer ?
#
loop_
_entity_poly.entity_id
_entity_poly.type
_entity_poly.pdbx_seq_one_letter_code
_entity_poly.pdbx_strand_id
1 'polypeptide(L)'
;AVFQIVKFEYDNTDNMCKVHMAATDEGSKDVAKLVNRTSDSGKRMLFGELLLDMGKYTESQKYFETMREQMNSDDTEVADIYHNPGRAYGYKGDFKKALENFNRAYDLRSRTPVTSDYSLPDALNSLGVIYGEQGEYGKAKKRFNDALTMVEQHQTSDTKSKVLHIAQSHSNLGWIHFLKGEYQQALGFHQQSLNSRKQFLGDDFLLLADNYSSIGAVQHALGQF
;
A
#
# COMPACT_ATOMS: atom_id res chain seq x y z
N ALA A 1 7.16 -13.55 16.43
CA ALA A 1 8.59 -13.89 16.38
C ALA A 1 9.37 -12.82 17.14
N VAL A 2 10.18 -13.21 18.13
CA VAL A 2 11.00 -12.27 18.92
C VAL A 2 12.39 -12.24 18.29
N PHE A 3 12.57 -11.34 17.32
CA PHE A 3 13.87 -11.04 16.74
C PHE A 3 14.12 -9.53 16.79
N GLN A 4 15.37 -9.18 17.03
CA GLN A 4 15.88 -7.81 16.98
C GLN A 4 16.77 -7.64 15.75
N ILE A 5 16.45 -6.66 14.91
CA ILE A 5 17.31 -6.30 13.78
C ILE A 5 18.44 -5.43 14.32
N VAL A 6 19.67 -5.86 14.05
CA VAL A 6 20.90 -5.20 14.53
C VAL A 6 21.42 -4.24 13.46
N LYS A 7 21.47 -4.69 12.20
CA LYS A 7 22.04 -3.92 11.08
C LYS A 7 21.46 -4.38 9.74
N PHE A 8 21.31 -3.43 8.82
CA PHE A 8 21.15 -3.69 7.40
C PHE A 8 22.47 -3.41 6.69
N GLU A 9 22.85 -4.27 5.75
CA GLU A 9 24.07 -4.13 4.99
C GLU A 9 23.81 -4.51 3.54
N TYR A 10 24.05 -3.57 2.62
CA TYR A 10 23.91 -3.85 1.20
C TYR A 10 25.25 -4.31 0.63
N ASP A 11 25.24 -5.47 -0.03
CA ASP A 11 26.36 -6.05 -0.72
C ASP A 11 26.30 -5.71 -2.21
N ASN A 12 27.17 -4.79 -2.62
CA ASN A 12 27.25 -4.28 -3.99
C ASN A 12 27.75 -5.33 -4.99
N THR A 13 28.44 -6.39 -4.57
CA THR A 13 28.93 -7.41 -5.53
C THR A 13 27.83 -8.35 -5.98
N ASP A 14 26.86 -8.61 -5.11
CA ASP A 14 25.76 -9.56 -5.37
C ASP A 14 24.38 -8.88 -5.47
N ASN A 15 24.33 -7.55 -5.40
CA ASN A 15 23.09 -6.75 -5.28
C ASN A 15 22.16 -7.26 -4.17
N MET A 16 22.70 -7.57 -2.99
CA MET A 16 21.94 -8.20 -1.90
C MET A 16 21.84 -7.30 -0.67
N CYS A 17 20.64 -7.17 -0.09
CA CYS A 17 20.50 -6.61 1.25
C CYS A 17 20.62 -7.74 2.30
N LYS A 18 21.67 -7.70 3.12
CA LYS A 18 21.89 -8.58 4.26
C LYS A 18 21.22 -8.00 5.50
N VAL A 19 20.46 -8.82 6.21
CA VAL A 19 19.72 -8.43 7.41
C VAL A 19 20.27 -9.13 8.64
N HIS A 20 21.12 -8.43 9.37
CA HIS A 20 21.73 -8.95 10.58
C HIS A 20 20.70 -8.93 11.72
N MET A 21 20.31 -10.11 12.19
CA MET A 21 19.32 -10.30 13.26
C MET A 21 19.92 -11.02 14.46
N ALA A 22 19.58 -10.54 15.65
CA ALA A 22 19.68 -11.29 16.89
C ALA A 22 18.33 -11.99 17.13
N ALA A 23 18.32 -13.32 17.12
CA ALA A 23 17.14 -14.14 17.34
C ALA A 23 17.21 -14.83 18.70
N THR A 24 16.12 -14.81 19.48
CA THR A 24 16.06 -15.49 20.78
C THR A 24 15.51 -16.91 20.71
N ASP A 25 14.93 -17.33 19.57
CA ASP A 25 14.40 -18.67 19.33
C ASP A 25 14.82 -19.23 17.94
N GLU A 26 14.72 -20.55 17.76
CA GLU A 26 15.15 -21.25 16.52
C GLU A 26 14.30 -20.89 15.29
N GLY A 27 12.98 -20.71 15.45
CA GLY A 27 12.11 -20.30 14.34
C GLY A 27 12.47 -18.93 13.77
N SER A 28 12.92 -18.01 14.63
CA SER A 28 13.40 -16.68 14.22
C SER A 28 14.78 -16.74 13.53
N LYS A 29 15.60 -17.78 13.76
CA LYS A 29 16.87 -18.00 13.06
C LYS A 29 16.66 -18.49 11.62
N ASP A 30 15.60 -19.24 11.34
CA ASP A 30 15.30 -19.72 9.99
C ASP A 30 14.68 -18.63 9.11
N VAL A 31 13.81 -17.78 9.67
CA VAL A 31 13.42 -16.51 9.01
C VAL A 31 14.65 -15.67 8.72
N ALA A 32 15.60 -15.60 9.65
CA ALA A 32 16.84 -14.88 9.42
C ALA A 32 17.69 -15.46 8.30
N LYS A 33 17.76 -16.78 8.12
CA LYS A 33 18.48 -17.39 6.99
C LYS A 33 17.78 -17.17 5.64
N LEU A 34 16.45 -17.20 5.61
CA LEU A 34 15.64 -16.93 4.41
C LEU A 34 15.78 -15.48 3.93
N VAL A 35 15.82 -14.53 4.86
CA VAL A 35 15.97 -13.10 4.57
C VAL A 35 17.42 -12.72 4.23
N ASN A 36 18.42 -13.40 4.80
CA ASN A 36 19.83 -13.01 4.68
C ASN A 36 20.48 -13.22 3.30
N ARG A 37 19.80 -13.83 2.33
CA ARG A 37 20.42 -14.24 1.05
C ARG A 37 19.45 -14.14 -0.13
N THR A 38 19.01 -12.94 -0.49
CA THR A 38 18.15 -12.80 -1.68
C THR A 38 18.69 -11.73 -2.66
N SER A 39 19.33 -12.20 -3.73
CA SER A 39 19.65 -11.42 -4.94
C SER A 39 18.42 -11.18 -5.83
N ASP A 40 17.32 -11.86 -5.52
CA ASP A 40 16.01 -11.70 -6.14
C ASP A 40 15.31 -10.47 -5.56
N SER A 41 15.02 -9.51 -6.43
CA SER A 41 14.42 -8.23 -6.07
C SER A 41 13.05 -8.33 -5.43
N GLY A 42 12.21 -9.26 -5.88
CA GLY A 42 10.88 -9.49 -5.30
C GLY A 42 10.98 -9.91 -3.83
N LYS A 43 12.01 -10.71 -3.48
CA LYS A 43 12.25 -11.13 -2.09
C LYS A 43 12.81 -9.99 -1.23
N ARG A 44 13.58 -9.06 -1.81
CA ARG A 44 14.03 -7.85 -1.10
C ARG A 44 12.87 -6.93 -0.74
N MET A 45 11.89 -6.72 -1.64
CA MET A 45 10.71 -5.91 -1.33
C MET A 45 9.87 -6.55 -0.23
N LEU A 46 9.66 -7.87 -0.31
CA LEU A 46 8.83 -8.63 0.62
C LEU A 46 9.29 -8.50 2.08
N PHE A 47 10.60 -8.43 2.34
CA PHE A 47 11.08 -8.25 3.72
C PHE A 47 10.71 -6.88 4.29
N GLY A 48 10.88 -5.82 3.51
CA GLY A 48 10.50 -4.47 3.94
C GLY A 48 8.98 -4.33 4.15
N GLU A 49 8.18 -5.01 3.33
CA GLU A 49 6.72 -5.13 3.49
C GLU A 49 6.34 -5.93 4.73
N LEU A 50 7.00 -7.05 5.00
CA LEU A 50 6.79 -7.82 6.23
C LEU A 50 7.04 -6.95 7.48
N LEU A 51 8.04 -6.07 7.44
CA LEU A 51 8.27 -5.11 8.53
C LEU A 51 7.11 -4.11 8.68
N LEU A 52 6.49 -3.68 7.59
CA LEU A 52 5.27 -2.85 7.65
C LEU A 52 4.12 -3.61 8.31
N ASP A 53 3.87 -4.84 7.87
CA ASP A 53 2.77 -5.67 8.37
C ASP A 53 2.95 -6.05 9.84
N MET A 54 4.20 -6.17 10.29
CA MET A 54 4.54 -6.36 11.70
C MET A 54 4.47 -5.06 12.54
N GLY A 55 4.16 -3.92 11.95
CA GLY A 55 4.17 -2.62 12.62
C GLY A 55 5.57 -2.07 12.93
N LYS A 56 6.63 -2.70 12.41
CA LYS A 56 8.04 -2.30 12.55
C LYS A 56 8.39 -1.20 11.53
N TYR A 57 7.67 -0.08 11.60
CA TYR A 57 7.73 0.99 10.61
C TYR A 57 9.11 1.67 10.53
N THR A 58 9.79 1.84 11.67
CA THR A 58 11.12 2.47 11.69
C THR A 58 12.17 1.57 11.04
N GLU A 59 12.10 0.26 11.29
CA GLU A 59 12.98 -0.72 10.64
C GLU A 59 12.70 -0.80 9.14
N SER A 60 11.44 -0.80 8.74
CA SER A 60 11.03 -0.77 7.33
C SER A 60 11.59 0.46 6.60
N GLN A 61 11.45 1.66 7.20
CA GLN A 61 12.00 2.91 6.67
C GLN A 61 13.51 2.79 6.44
N LYS A 62 14.25 2.39 7.49
CA LYS A 62 15.71 2.27 7.42
C LYS A 62 16.14 1.24 6.36
N TYR A 63 15.43 0.14 6.24
CA TYR A 63 15.71 -0.91 5.26
C TYR A 63 15.62 -0.38 3.83
N PHE A 64 14.50 0.25 3.47
CA PHE A 64 14.30 0.80 2.13
C PHE A 64 15.18 2.02 1.83
N GLU A 65 15.47 2.87 2.82
CA GLU A 65 16.42 3.98 2.66
C GLU A 65 17.84 3.49 2.36
N THR A 66 18.31 2.46 3.08
CA THR A 66 19.62 1.83 2.84
C THR A 66 19.70 1.26 1.42
N MET A 67 18.61 0.64 0.96
CA MET A 67 18.54 0.05 -0.38
C MET A 67 18.51 1.13 -1.47
N ARG A 68 17.80 2.24 -1.22
CA ARG A 68 17.72 3.38 -2.16
C ARG A 68 19.06 4.05 -2.41
N GLU A 69 19.90 4.20 -1.38
CA GLU A 69 21.18 4.90 -1.48
C GLU A 69 22.20 4.18 -2.39
N GLN A 70 21.99 2.90 -2.70
CA GLN A 70 22.97 2.06 -3.39
C GLN A 70 22.44 1.47 -4.72
N MET A 71 21.20 1.78 -5.13
CA MET A 71 20.63 1.35 -6.42
C MET A 71 20.89 2.38 -7.53
N ASN A 72 21.40 1.91 -8.68
CA ASN A 72 21.51 2.71 -9.90
C ASN A 72 20.13 2.86 -10.57
N SER A 73 19.86 4.05 -11.09
CA SER A 73 18.52 4.65 -11.23
C SER A 73 17.57 4.12 -12.31
N ASP A 74 17.81 2.94 -12.88
CA ASP A 74 17.10 2.51 -14.11
C ASP A 74 16.20 1.28 -13.92
N ASP A 75 16.10 0.72 -12.71
CA ASP A 75 15.19 -0.40 -12.44
C ASP A 75 13.74 0.06 -12.20
N THR A 76 12.79 -0.64 -12.83
CA THR A 76 11.34 -0.51 -12.62
C THR A 76 10.92 -0.62 -11.15
N GLU A 77 11.77 -1.23 -10.31
CA GLU A 77 11.56 -1.41 -8.87
C GLU A 77 11.80 -0.13 -8.06
N VAL A 78 12.50 0.86 -8.60
CA VAL A 78 12.83 2.09 -7.87
C VAL A 78 11.56 2.76 -7.35
N ALA A 79 10.42 2.64 -8.06
CA ALA A 79 9.15 3.15 -7.59
C ALA A 79 8.66 2.50 -6.28
N ASP A 80 8.81 1.19 -6.11
CA ASP A 80 8.37 0.46 -4.91
C ASP A 80 9.23 0.80 -3.70
N ILE A 81 10.51 1.10 -3.93
CA ILE A 81 11.46 1.62 -2.92
C ILE A 81 11.00 2.96 -2.37
N TYR A 82 10.31 3.77 -3.17
CA TYR A 82 9.69 5.00 -2.67
C TYR A 82 8.31 4.72 -2.07
N HIS A 83 7.50 3.87 -2.70
CA HIS A 83 6.13 3.61 -2.26
C HIS A 83 6.07 3.02 -0.83
N ASN A 84 6.88 2.00 -0.53
CA ASN A 84 6.80 1.30 0.75
C ASN A 84 7.23 2.16 1.96
N PRO A 85 8.32 2.95 1.91
CA PRO A 85 8.59 3.97 2.91
C PRO A 85 7.49 5.01 3.07
N GLY A 86 6.83 5.38 1.97
CA GLY A 86 5.66 6.25 2.00
C GLY A 86 4.57 5.72 2.95
N ARG A 87 4.28 4.41 2.88
CA ARG A 87 3.35 3.74 3.80
C ARG A 87 3.83 3.82 5.24
N ALA A 88 5.09 3.49 5.51
CA ALA A 88 5.66 3.56 6.86
C ALA A 88 5.58 4.99 7.45
N TYR A 89 5.91 6.00 6.65
CA TYR A 89 5.81 7.40 7.06
C TYR A 89 4.36 7.79 7.37
N GLY A 90 3.41 7.36 6.53
CA GLY A 90 1.97 7.55 6.76
C GLY A 90 1.49 6.94 8.07
N TYR A 91 1.83 5.68 8.35
CA TYR A 91 1.45 5.01 9.61
C TYR A 91 2.03 5.69 10.85
N LYS A 92 3.18 6.36 10.73
CA LYS A 92 3.80 7.14 11.81
C LYS A 92 3.29 8.58 11.90
N GLY A 93 2.40 9.01 11.00
CA GLY A 93 1.88 10.37 10.93
C GLY A 93 2.83 11.40 10.30
N ASP A 94 3.96 10.98 9.71
CA ASP A 94 4.84 11.88 8.95
C ASP A 94 4.31 12.04 7.53
N PHE A 95 3.18 12.75 7.42
CA PHE A 95 2.45 12.92 6.16
C PHE A 95 3.28 13.65 5.10
N LYS A 96 4.17 14.57 5.52
CA LYS A 96 5.05 15.28 4.59
C LYS A 96 5.98 14.30 3.86
N LYS A 97 6.71 13.46 4.61
CA LYS A 97 7.59 12.46 3.99
C LYS A 97 6.80 11.39 3.24
N ALA A 98 5.61 11.03 3.72
CA ALA A 98 4.73 10.10 3.00
C ALA A 98 4.38 10.65 1.60
N LEU A 99 3.94 11.91 1.51
CA LEU A 99 3.65 12.56 0.23
C LEU A 99 4.90 12.66 -0.66
N GLU A 100 6.06 13.05 -0.12
CA GLU A 100 7.30 13.13 -0.89
C GLU A 100 7.63 11.77 -1.55
N ASN A 101 7.56 10.69 -0.76
CA ASN A 101 7.82 9.34 -1.24
C ASN A 101 6.78 8.85 -2.26
N PHE A 102 5.48 9.00 -1.98
CA PHE A 102 4.44 8.58 -2.92
C PHE A 102 4.43 9.38 -4.23
N ASN A 103 4.70 10.69 -4.18
CA ASN A 103 4.82 11.49 -5.41
C ASN A 103 6.03 11.05 -6.24
N ARG A 104 7.15 10.70 -5.60
CA ARG A 104 8.32 10.19 -6.30
C ARG A 104 8.05 8.82 -6.94
N ALA A 105 7.36 7.92 -6.22
CA ALA A 105 6.92 6.63 -6.77
C ALA A 105 6.00 6.83 -7.98
N TYR A 106 5.02 7.74 -7.88
CA TYR A 106 4.11 8.09 -8.98
C TYR A 106 4.86 8.62 -10.20
N ASP A 107 5.76 9.59 -10.01
CA ASP A 107 6.57 10.19 -11.08
C ASP A 107 7.40 9.11 -11.81
N LEU A 108 8.03 8.20 -11.08
CA LEU A 108 8.79 7.09 -11.67
C LEU A 108 7.88 6.14 -12.48
N ARG A 109 6.77 5.68 -11.89
CA ARG A 109 5.81 4.80 -12.58
C ARG A 109 5.23 5.45 -13.84
N SER A 110 5.07 6.78 -13.85
CA SER A 110 4.52 7.53 -14.98
C SER A 110 5.47 7.65 -16.18
N ARG A 111 6.78 7.45 -15.97
CA ARG A 111 7.82 7.57 -17.01
C ARG A 111 8.05 6.26 -17.77
N THR A 112 7.62 5.14 -17.21
CA THR A 112 7.77 3.81 -17.80
C THR A 112 6.50 3.41 -18.53
N PRO A 113 6.56 3.13 -19.85
CA PRO A 113 5.45 2.56 -20.60
C PRO A 113 5.34 1.06 -20.30
N VAL A 114 5.03 0.69 -19.05
CA VAL A 114 4.72 -0.70 -18.72
C VAL A 114 3.23 -0.92 -18.93
N THR A 115 2.94 -1.74 -19.92
CA THR A 115 1.65 -2.39 -20.12
C THR A 115 1.43 -3.42 -19.02
N SER A 116 0.31 -3.30 -18.29
CA SER A 116 -0.24 -4.22 -17.27
C SER A 116 0.17 -4.03 -15.80
N ASP A 117 0.01 -2.83 -15.24
CA ASP A 117 0.16 -2.66 -13.79
C ASP A 117 -0.77 -1.57 -13.23
N TYR A 118 -1.46 -1.92 -12.14
CA TYR A 118 -2.31 -1.02 -11.34
C TYR A 118 -1.51 -0.14 -10.38
N SER A 119 -0.17 -0.13 -10.46
CA SER A 119 0.72 0.62 -9.58
C SER A 119 0.58 2.14 -9.65
N LEU A 120 0.20 2.70 -10.80
CA LEU A 120 -0.13 4.13 -10.91
C LEU A 120 -1.41 4.47 -10.13
N PRO A 121 -2.55 3.78 -10.37
CA PRO A 121 -3.72 3.86 -9.51
C PRO A 121 -3.43 3.67 -8.01
N ASP A 122 -2.56 2.74 -7.63
CA ASP A 122 -2.21 2.50 -6.23
C ASP A 122 -1.41 3.64 -5.60
N ALA A 123 -0.50 4.25 -6.36
CA ALA A 123 0.19 5.46 -5.91
C ALA A 123 -0.79 6.63 -5.69
N LEU A 124 -1.74 6.80 -6.60
CA LEU A 124 -2.80 7.81 -6.47
C LEU A 124 -3.70 7.55 -5.26
N ASN A 125 -4.11 6.29 -5.04
CA ASN A 125 -4.84 5.89 -3.84
C ASN A 125 -4.05 6.22 -2.57
N SER A 126 -2.76 5.89 -2.54
CA SER A 126 -1.91 6.17 -1.37
C SER A 126 -1.77 7.67 -1.10
N LEU A 127 -1.59 8.49 -2.14
CA LEU A 127 -1.63 9.95 -2.01
C LEU A 127 -2.98 10.43 -1.49
N GLY A 128 -4.08 9.85 -1.99
CA GLY A 128 -5.43 10.17 -1.56
C GLY A 128 -5.66 9.90 -0.07
N VAL A 129 -5.17 8.77 0.44
CA VAL A 129 -5.24 8.42 1.86
C VAL A 129 -4.52 9.47 2.70
N ILE A 130 -3.27 9.82 2.35
CA ILE A 130 -2.51 10.82 3.12
C ILE A 130 -3.18 12.18 3.12
N TYR A 131 -3.72 12.64 1.99
CA TYR A 131 -4.49 13.88 1.97
C TYR A 131 -5.77 13.80 2.83
N GLY A 132 -6.43 12.63 2.88
CA GLY A 132 -7.59 12.41 3.74
C GLY A 132 -7.24 12.52 5.23
N GLU A 133 -6.14 11.88 5.64
CA GLU A 133 -5.62 11.96 7.02
C GLU A 133 -5.24 13.39 7.43
N GLN A 134 -4.82 14.22 6.47
CA GLN A 134 -4.52 15.65 6.70
C GLN A 134 -5.78 16.54 6.71
N GLY A 135 -6.98 16.00 6.50
CA GLY A 135 -8.22 16.76 6.36
C GLY A 135 -8.39 17.45 4.99
N GLU A 136 -7.49 17.20 4.04
CA GLU A 136 -7.50 17.77 2.70
C GLU A 136 -8.43 16.98 1.75
N TYR A 137 -9.70 16.83 2.14
CA TYR A 137 -10.67 15.94 1.51
C TYR A 137 -10.89 16.19 0.01
N GLY A 138 -10.78 17.45 -0.44
CA GLY A 138 -10.87 17.80 -1.86
C GLY A 138 -9.72 17.22 -2.69
N LYS A 139 -8.48 17.28 -2.16
CA LYS A 139 -7.31 16.67 -2.81
C LYS A 139 -7.41 15.15 -2.77
N ALA A 140 -7.84 14.59 -1.64
CA ALA A 140 -8.03 13.14 -1.49
C ALA A 140 -9.02 12.60 -2.52
N LYS A 141 -10.22 13.18 -2.60
CA LYS A 141 -11.26 12.81 -3.56
C LYS A 141 -10.76 12.89 -5.00
N LYS A 142 -10.02 13.94 -5.35
CA LYS A 142 -9.43 14.07 -6.69
C LYS A 142 -8.51 12.88 -7.00
N ARG A 143 -7.60 12.51 -6.10
CA ARG A 143 -6.66 11.40 -6.31
C ARG A 143 -7.38 10.05 -6.45
N PHE A 144 -8.39 9.79 -5.63
CA PHE A 144 -9.20 8.57 -5.74
C PHE A 144 -9.98 8.51 -7.07
N ASN A 145 -10.52 9.62 -7.54
CA ASN A 145 -11.19 9.68 -8.85
C ASN A 145 -10.22 9.53 -10.03
N ASP A 146 -9.02 10.12 -9.94
CA ASP A 146 -7.97 9.95 -10.94
C ASP A 146 -7.58 8.46 -11.02
N ALA A 147 -7.40 7.78 -9.87
CA ALA A 147 -7.12 6.34 -9.80
C ALA A 147 -8.25 5.50 -10.42
N LEU A 148 -9.50 5.77 -10.04
CA LEU A 148 -10.67 5.08 -10.57
C LEU A 148 -10.76 5.22 -12.10
N THR A 149 -10.59 6.43 -12.61
CA THR A 149 -10.64 6.73 -14.06
C THR A 149 -9.57 5.94 -14.81
N MET A 150 -8.34 5.90 -14.28
CA MET A 150 -7.25 5.12 -14.88
C MET A 150 -7.57 3.63 -14.93
N VAL A 151 -8.10 3.06 -13.84
CA VAL A 151 -8.48 1.64 -13.77
C VAL A 151 -9.61 1.34 -14.76
N GLU A 152 -10.63 2.19 -14.85
CA GLU A 152 -11.77 2.02 -15.76
C GLU A 152 -11.35 2.07 -17.23
N GLN A 153 -10.46 2.98 -17.59
CA GLN A 153 -9.94 3.13 -18.96
C GLN A 153 -8.90 2.06 -19.32
N HIS A 154 -8.32 1.37 -18.35
CA HIS A 154 -7.35 0.30 -18.60
C HIS A 154 -8.02 -0.90 -19.29
N GLN A 155 -7.57 -1.22 -20.50
CA GLN A 155 -8.00 -2.39 -21.25
C GLN A 155 -7.13 -3.59 -20.87
N THR A 156 -7.73 -4.57 -20.19
CA THR A 156 -7.05 -5.79 -19.74
C THR A 156 -7.98 -6.99 -19.83
N SER A 157 -7.40 -8.17 -20.03
CA SER A 157 -8.11 -9.46 -19.90
C SER A 157 -8.26 -9.89 -18.43
N ASP A 158 -7.50 -9.30 -17.51
CA ASP A 158 -7.64 -9.54 -16.07
C ASP A 158 -8.77 -8.70 -15.47
N THR A 159 -10.00 -9.15 -15.73
CA THR A 159 -11.21 -8.52 -15.21
C THR A 159 -11.28 -8.55 -13.69
N LYS A 160 -10.70 -9.56 -13.04
CA LYS A 160 -10.73 -9.69 -11.57
C LYS A 160 -9.95 -8.57 -10.93
N SER A 161 -8.68 -8.38 -11.31
CA SER A 161 -7.85 -7.31 -10.76
C SER A 161 -8.45 -5.94 -11.03
N LYS A 162 -8.99 -5.71 -12.24
CA LYS A 162 -9.69 -4.45 -12.56
C LYS A 162 -10.81 -4.14 -11.57
N VAL A 163 -11.70 -5.10 -11.34
CA VAL A 163 -12.85 -4.91 -10.45
C VAL A 163 -12.40 -4.70 -9.00
N LEU A 164 -11.36 -5.38 -8.54
CA LEU A 164 -10.82 -5.17 -7.19
C LEU A 164 -10.27 -3.75 -6.99
N HIS A 165 -9.59 -3.17 -7.99
CA HIS A 165 -9.08 -1.79 -7.91
C HIS A 165 -10.22 -0.75 -8.00
N ILE A 166 -11.26 -1.01 -8.80
CA ILE A 166 -12.49 -0.19 -8.80
C ILE A 166 -13.13 -0.22 -7.41
N ALA A 167 -13.28 -1.40 -6.83
CA ALA A 167 -13.85 -1.56 -5.50
C ALA A 167 -13.04 -0.85 -4.42
N GLN A 168 -11.70 -0.89 -4.50
CA GLN A 168 -10.83 -0.15 -3.59
C GLN A 168 -11.07 1.37 -3.70
N SER A 169 -11.13 1.89 -4.92
CA SER A 169 -11.39 3.32 -5.17
C SER A 169 -12.76 3.74 -4.63
N HIS A 170 -13.81 2.94 -4.82
CA HIS A 170 -15.12 3.19 -4.20
C HIS A 170 -15.05 3.18 -2.67
N SER A 171 -14.34 2.23 -2.06
CA SER A 171 -14.20 2.22 -0.59
C SER A 171 -13.52 3.49 -0.07
N ASN A 172 -12.46 3.93 -0.74
CA ASN A 172 -11.73 5.15 -0.41
C ASN A 172 -12.59 6.41 -0.57
N LEU A 173 -13.41 6.49 -1.63
CA LEU A 173 -14.37 7.57 -1.81
C LEU A 173 -15.45 7.56 -0.71
N GLY A 174 -15.94 6.37 -0.34
CA GLY A 174 -16.87 6.20 0.77
C GLY A 174 -16.29 6.72 2.09
N TRP A 175 -15.03 6.40 2.37
CA TRP A 175 -14.32 6.90 3.54
C TRP A 175 -14.22 8.43 3.57
N ILE A 176 -13.89 9.07 2.44
CA ILE A 176 -13.87 10.54 2.37
C ILE A 176 -15.25 11.15 2.60
N HIS A 177 -16.31 10.55 2.06
CA HIS A 177 -17.68 11.00 2.31
C HIS A 177 -18.07 10.82 3.79
N PHE A 178 -17.64 9.72 4.42
CA PHE A 178 -17.84 9.49 5.85
C PHE A 178 -17.15 10.56 6.71
N LEU A 179 -15.87 10.87 6.43
CA LEU A 179 -15.12 11.91 7.14
C LEU A 179 -15.74 13.31 6.99
N LYS A 180 -16.49 13.56 5.92
CA LYS A 180 -17.23 14.80 5.68
C LYS A 180 -18.63 14.83 6.33
N GLY A 181 -19.06 13.75 6.99
CA GLY A 181 -20.42 13.61 7.52
C GLY A 181 -21.49 13.32 6.46
N GLU A 182 -21.08 13.00 5.23
CA GLU A 182 -21.98 12.72 4.11
C GLU A 182 -22.36 11.23 4.09
N TYR A 183 -22.94 10.76 5.20
CA TYR A 183 -23.10 9.33 5.51
C TYR A 183 -23.91 8.55 4.47
N GLN A 184 -24.96 9.14 3.89
CA GLN A 184 -25.73 8.47 2.84
C GLN A 184 -24.90 8.23 1.56
N GLN A 185 -24.03 9.17 1.20
CA GLN A 185 -23.13 9.03 0.07
C GLN A 185 -22.04 8.00 0.38
N ALA A 186 -21.49 8.02 1.60
CA ALA A 186 -20.55 7.02 2.08
C ALA A 186 -21.12 5.60 1.98
N LEU A 187 -22.36 5.40 2.43
CA LEU A 187 -23.05 4.11 2.36
C LEU A 187 -23.14 3.59 0.92
N GLY A 188 -23.54 4.47 -0.02
CA GLY A 188 -23.64 4.12 -1.43
C GLY A 188 -22.31 3.63 -2.01
N PHE A 189 -21.22 4.34 -1.71
CA PHE A 189 -19.88 3.96 -2.17
C PHE A 189 -19.37 2.66 -1.54
N HIS A 190 -19.53 2.47 -0.23
CA HIS A 190 -19.12 1.22 0.42
C HIS A 190 -19.95 0.02 -0.05
N GLN A 191 -21.23 0.20 -0.39
CA GLN A 191 -22.07 -0.84 -0.98
C GLN A 191 -21.63 -1.19 -2.41
N GLN A 192 -21.29 -0.19 -3.23
CA GLN A 192 -20.72 -0.43 -4.57
C GLN A 192 -19.42 -1.24 -4.48
N SER A 193 -18.53 -0.86 -3.57
CA SER A 193 -17.29 -1.60 -3.29
C SER A 193 -17.55 -3.05 -2.86
N LEU A 194 -18.50 -3.26 -1.93
CA LEU A 194 -18.86 -4.59 -1.43
C LEU A 194 -19.40 -5.48 -2.57
N ASN A 195 -20.33 -4.95 -3.37
CA ASN A 195 -20.95 -5.69 -4.47
C ASN A 195 -19.91 -6.13 -5.51
N SER A 196 -18.98 -5.25 -5.87
CA SER A 196 -17.86 -5.56 -6.77
C SER A 196 -16.95 -6.66 -6.21
N ARG A 197 -16.62 -6.62 -4.91
CA ARG A 197 -15.77 -7.63 -4.26
C ARG A 197 -16.46 -8.99 -4.17
N LYS A 198 -17.74 -9.03 -3.78
CA LYS A 198 -18.54 -10.27 -3.69
C LYS A 198 -18.59 -11.05 -4.99
N GLN A 199 -18.66 -10.36 -6.13
CA GLN A 199 -18.72 -10.99 -7.45
C GLN A 199 -17.54 -11.95 -7.72
N PHE A 200 -16.35 -11.70 -7.15
CA PHE A 200 -15.13 -12.45 -7.46
C PHE A 200 -14.49 -13.18 -6.27
N LEU A 201 -14.78 -12.75 -5.04
CA LEU A 201 -14.09 -13.25 -3.85
C LEU A 201 -14.94 -14.24 -3.03
N GLY A 202 -16.25 -14.33 -3.29
CA GLY A 202 -17.18 -15.05 -2.43
C GLY A 202 -17.40 -14.33 -1.09
N ASP A 203 -18.37 -14.79 -0.29
CA ASP A 203 -18.83 -14.09 0.91
C ASP A 203 -17.89 -14.19 2.13
N ASP A 204 -16.90 -15.10 2.11
CA ASP A 204 -16.00 -15.38 3.24
C ASP A 204 -14.63 -14.70 3.15
N PHE A 205 -14.43 -13.80 2.18
CA PHE A 205 -13.11 -13.20 1.97
C PHE A 205 -12.83 -12.04 2.92
N LEU A 206 -11.63 -11.99 3.51
CA LEU A 206 -11.21 -10.97 4.50
C LEU A 206 -11.43 -9.53 4.02
N LEU A 207 -11.26 -9.24 2.72
CA LEU A 207 -11.51 -7.90 2.18
C LEU A 207 -12.99 -7.46 2.27
N LEU A 208 -13.93 -8.36 2.53
CA LEU A 208 -15.31 -7.99 2.81
C LEU A 208 -15.49 -7.48 4.24
N ALA A 209 -14.64 -7.89 5.18
CA ALA A 209 -14.72 -7.45 6.57
C ALA A 209 -14.53 -5.92 6.70
N ASP A 210 -13.62 -5.35 5.92
CA ASP A 210 -13.40 -3.90 5.88
C ASP A 210 -14.63 -3.15 5.34
N ASN A 211 -15.29 -3.72 4.31
CA ASN A 211 -16.52 -3.16 3.77
C ASN A 211 -17.66 -3.22 4.79
N TYR A 212 -17.88 -4.37 5.44
CA TYR A 212 -18.90 -4.50 6.47
C TYR A 212 -18.64 -3.59 7.67
N SER A 213 -17.38 -3.45 8.10
CA SER A 213 -17.00 -2.55 9.18
C SER A 213 -17.28 -1.09 8.80
N SER A 214 -16.92 -0.69 7.57
CA SER A 214 -17.19 0.65 7.05
C SER A 214 -18.70 0.93 6.94
N ILE A 215 -19.48 -0.02 6.43
CA ILE A 215 -20.95 0.07 6.34
C ILE A 215 -21.56 0.17 7.75
N GLY A 216 -21.13 -0.66 8.69
CA GLY A 216 -21.60 -0.63 10.08
C GLY A 216 -21.30 0.71 10.76
N ALA A 217 -20.11 1.27 10.54
CA ALA A 217 -19.75 2.61 11.03
C ALA A 217 -20.68 3.70 10.45
N VAL A 218 -21.00 3.61 9.16
CA VAL A 218 -21.93 4.52 8.48
C VAL A 218 -23.36 4.36 9.00
N GLN A 219 -23.85 3.14 9.16
CA GLN A 219 -25.19 2.85 9.69
C GLN A 219 -25.35 3.36 11.13
N HIS A 220 -24.35 3.13 11.97
CA HIS A 220 -24.29 3.68 13.31
C HIS A 220 -24.35 5.22 13.29
N ALA A 221 -23.58 5.88 12.41
CA ALA A 221 -23.63 7.33 12.25
C ALA A 221 -24.98 7.85 11.73
N LEU A 222 -25.72 7.04 10.98
CA LEU A 222 -27.09 7.32 10.52
C LEU A 222 -28.17 7.02 11.57
N GLY A 223 -27.82 6.40 12.71
CA GLY A 223 -28.77 5.97 13.73
C GLY A 223 -29.65 4.78 13.31
N GLN A 224 -29.16 3.96 12.38
CA GLN A 224 -29.83 2.77 11.87
C GLN A 224 -29.21 1.54 12.54
N PHE A 225 -29.93 0.92 13.49
CA PHE A 225 -29.48 -0.27 14.26
C PHE A 225 -30.38 -1.47 13.96
#